data_AF-D2BZG1-F1
#
_entry.id   AF-D2BZG1-F1
#
_cell.length_a   1.000
_cell.length_b   1.000
_cell.length_c   1.000
_cell.angle_alpha   90.00
_cell.angle_beta   90.00
_cell.angle_gamma   90.00
#
_symmetry.space_group_name_H-M   'P 1'
#
loop_
_entity.id
_entity.type
_entity.pdbx_description
1 polymer ?
#
loop_
_entity_poly.entity_id
_entity_poly.type
_entity_poly.pdbx_seq_one_letter_code
_entity_poly.pdbx_strand_id
1 'polypeptide(L)'
;MKKQFNYLNISTLSLLLIAGVSHAAVSPETRSLDELYQRALQEGHEVTVYAGGDTAGQQDGIKAAFEKRFPGMKLNVIVDYSKFHDARIDNQLVTGTLVPDVVQLQTLQDYPRWKQEGALLNYKPRGWDQIYPTFKDQDGAWTGVFVDAFSNVVNTKSLPEKEWPREANDYLNPSLKGKIVVTWPNDDDAVLFWFKQVVDRYGWEYVQKFVEQNPQLVRGTQAPADDVESGKAVATFSTDGSLVPDEKAHSRFVLPQHDPFVSWAQRAAIMKGAKHPDAAKLYLNWLTDKETQQNTWYMWSVRTDVTPPKGYKPIWEYKNTNPDAFAKFMQDRAAVERFRSQMALYFGEVKGEPSPGWLGLHPREALAH
;
A
#
# COMPACT_ATOMS: atom_id res chain seq x y z
N MET A 1 43.74 -0.17 73.46
CA MET A 1 43.15 -1.16 72.52
C MET A 1 42.28 -0.42 71.50
N LYS A 2 42.78 -0.17 70.29
CA LYS A 2 41.99 0.33 69.16
C LYS A 2 42.28 -0.59 67.98
N LYS A 3 41.27 -1.36 67.55
CA LYS A 3 41.31 -2.27 66.41
C LYS A 3 41.17 -1.45 65.11
N GLN A 4 42.10 -1.63 64.19
CA GLN A 4 41.95 -1.24 62.79
C GLN A 4 40.96 -2.20 62.11
N PHE A 5 39.97 -1.64 61.42
CA PHE A 5 39.14 -2.37 60.46
C PHE A 5 39.47 -1.82 59.07
N ASN A 6 40.06 -2.66 58.23
CA ASN A 6 40.20 -2.42 56.80
C ASN A 6 38.86 -2.78 56.14
N TYR A 7 38.22 -1.80 55.50
CA TYR A 7 37.09 -2.04 54.60
C TYR A 7 37.64 -2.27 53.19
N LEU A 8 37.53 -3.52 52.72
CA LEU A 8 37.80 -3.91 51.34
C LEU A 8 36.50 -3.70 50.54
N ASN A 9 36.46 -2.67 49.69
CA ASN A 9 35.35 -2.46 48.75
C ASN A 9 35.47 -3.50 47.62
N ILE A 10 34.59 -4.49 47.62
CA ILE A 10 34.40 -5.42 46.50
C ILE A 10 33.33 -4.81 45.59
N SER A 11 33.76 -4.14 44.52
CA SER A 11 32.87 -3.72 43.43
C SER A 11 32.64 -4.92 42.51
N THR A 12 31.50 -5.59 42.66
CA THR A 12 31.02 -6.59 41.70
C THR A 12 30.52 -5.89 40.44
N LEU A 13 31.35 -5.92 39.39
CA LEU A 13 30.98 -5.49 38.05
C LEU A 13 30.14 -6.61 37.40
N SER A 14 28.82 -6.49 37.44
CA SER A 14 27.92 -7.38 36.70
C SER A 14 28.03 -7.08 35.20
N LEU A 15 28.81 -7.89 34.47
CA LEU A 15 28.76 -7.92 33.00
C LEU A 15 27.39 -8.47 32.56
N LEU A 16 26.49 -7.59 32.13
CA LEU A 16 25.37 -8.01 31.28
C LEU A 16 25.95 -8.40 29.92
N LEU A 17 26.01 -9.71 29.64
CA LEU A 17 26.12 -10.19 28.26
C LEU A 17 24.82 -9.80 27.53
N ILE A 18 24.87 -8.74 26.72
CA ILE A 18 23.89 -8.57 25.64
C ILE A 18 24.26 -9.63 24.61
N ALA A 19 23.63 -10.81 24.71
CA ALA A 19 23.64 -11.79 23.63
C ALA A 19 22.96 -11.12 22.43
N GLY A 20 23.76 -10.61 21.49
CA GLY A 20 23.25 -10.16 20.21
C GLY A 20 22.54 -11.34 19.57
N VAL A 21 21.21 -11.26 19.47
CA VAL A 21 20.42 -12.22 18.70
C VAL A 21 20.84 -12.05 17.26
N SER A 22 21.82 -12.85 16.83
CA SER A 22 22.17 -13.00 15.44
C SER A 22 20.96 -13.62 14.75
N HIS A 23 20.11 -12.77 14.15
CA HIS A 23 19.09 -13.25 13.24
C HIS A 23 19.84 -13.89 12.08
N ALA A 24 19.79 -15.23 11.99
CA ALA A 24 20.39 -15.94 10.88
C ALA A 24 19.81 -15.35 9.58
N ALA A 25 20.69 -14.90 8.69
CA ALA A 25 20.27 -14.36 7.41
C ALA A 25 19.47 -15.42 6.65
N VAL A 26 18.19 -15.14 6.38
CA VAL A 26 17.39 -16.02 5.53
C VAL A 26 17.85 -15.90 4.08
N SER A 27 18.03 -17.04 3.43
CA SER A 27 18.34 -17.10 2.00
C SER A 27 17.06 -16.94 1.17
N PRO A 28 17.15 -16.45 -0.08
CA PRO A 28 16.04 -16.48 -1.01
C PRO A 28 15.47 -17.89 -1.20
N GLU A 29 14.16 -17.96 -1.38
CA GLU A 29 13.45 -19.19 -1.72
C GLU A 29 13.98 -19.80 -3.03
N THR A 30 14.22 -21.10 -3.01
CA THR A 30 14.69 -21.86 -4.16
C THR A 30 13.60 -22.71 -4.80
N ARG A 31 12.53 -23.02 -4.06
CA ARG A 31 11.40 -23.82 -4.53
C ARG A 31 10.63 -23.07 -5.63
N SER A 32 10.16 -23.82 -6.61
CA SER A 32 9.20 -23.36 -7.60
C SER A 32 7.83 -23.07 -6.97
N LEU A 33 7.00 -22.32 -7.70
CA LEU A 33 5.61 -22.09 -7.31
C LEU A 33 4.83 -23.40 -7.14
N ASP A 34 5.09 -24.40 -7.99
CA ASP A 34 4.40 -25.69 -7.92
C ASP A 34 4.81 -26.49 -6.68
N GLU A 35 6.09 -26.46 -6.30
CA GLU A 35 6.55 -27.08 -5.04
C GLU A 35 5.96 -26.39 -3.80
N LEU A 36 5.89 -25.05 -3.79
CA LEU A 36 5.23 -24.30 -2.72
C LEU A 36 3.74 -24.60 -2.66
N TYR A 37 3.10 -24.72 -3.82
CA TYR A 37 1.68 -25.05 -3.95
C TYR A 37 1.36 -26.43 -3.38
N GLN A 38 2.16 -27.47 -3.70
CA GLN A 38 1.95 -28.80 -3.12
C GLN A 38 2.07 -28.81 -1.58
N ARG A 39 2.92 -27.95 -1.02
CA ARG A 39 3.03 -27.80 0.44
C ARG A 39 1.85 -27.04 1.04
N ALA A 40 1.42 -25.97 0.40
CA ALA A 40 0.25 -25.20 0.82
C ALA A 40 -1.04 -26.04 0.84
N LEU A 41 -1.20 -26.97 -0.13
CA LEU A 41 -2.32 -27.93 -0.12
C LEU A 41 -2.32 -28.84 1.12
N GLN A 42 -1.15 -29.17 1.67
CA GLN A 42 -1.05 -30.01 2.87
C GLN A 42 -1.32 -29.22 4.17
N GLU A 43 -1.41 -27.88 4.09
CA GLU A 43 -1.45 -26.98 5.25
C GLU A 43 -2.86 -26.49 5.60
N GLY A 44 -3.83 -26.64 4.70
CA GLY A 44 -5.23 -26.27 4.97
C GLY A 44 -6.02 -25.69 3.81
N HIS A 45 -5.45 -25.64 2.60
CA HIS A 45 -6.12 -25.17 1.38
C HIS A 45 -6.56 -23.70 1.40
N GLU A 46 -6.07 -22.89 2.33
CA GLU A 46 -6.42 -21.47 2.46
C GLU A 46 -5.19 -20.64 2.85
N VAL A 47 -5.16 -19.38 2.38
CA VAL A 47 -4.33 -18.32 2.94
C VAL A 47 -5.21 -17.12 3.23
N THR A 48 -5.16 -16.60 4.46
CA THR A 48 -5.91 -15.40 4.86
C THR A 48 -5.03 -14.16 4.76
N VAL A 49 -5.50 -13.17 3.99
CA VAL A 49 -4.77 -11.93 3.73
C VAL A 49 -5.59 -10.74 4.20
N TYR A 50 -5.04 -9.94 5.11
CA TYR A 50 -5.57 -8.60 5.39
C TYR A 50 -4.95 -7.63 4.40
N ALA A 51 -5.75 -7.20 3.42
CA ALA A 51 -5.32 -6.35 2.32
C ALA A 51 -5.91 -4.95 2.46
N GLY A 52 -5.07 -3.94 2.28
CA GLY A 52 -5.46 -2.54 2.19
C GLY A 52 -6.23 -2.28 0.91
N GLY A 53 -7.38 -1.61 1.01
CA GLY A 53 -8.20 -1.19 -0.12
C GLY A 53 -9.50 -0.53 0.34
N ASP A 54 -10.37 -0.24 -0.63
CA ASP A 54 -11.53 0.62 -0.46
C ASP A 54 -12.87 -0.12 -0.52
N THR A 55 -12.97 -1.22 -1.24
CA THR A 55 -14.22 -1.99 -1.37
C THR A 55 -13.96 -3.47 -1.20
N ALA A 56 -14.94 -4.21 -0.67
CA ALA A 56 -14.76 -5.62 -0.34
C ALA A 56 -14.31 -6.48 -1.54
N GLY A 57 -14.76 -6.15 -2.76
CA GLY A 57 -14.40 -6.84 -4.00
C GLY A 57 -13.21 -6.27 -4.77
N GLN A 58 -12.51 -5.25 -4.25
CA GLN A 58 -11.41 -4.60 -5.01
C GLN A 58 -10.28 -5.57 -5.40
N GLN A 59 -10.11 -6.65 -4.63
CA GLN A 59 -9.08 -7.68 -4.84
C GLN A 59 -9.60 -8.91 -5.62
N ASP A 60 -10.81 -8.88 -6.18
CA ASP A 60 -11.41 -10.02 -6.88
C ASP A 60 -10.61 -10.49 -8.09
N GLY A 61 -10.00 -9.55 -8.83
CA GLY A 61 -9.10 -9.89 -9.95
C GLY A 61 -7.88 -10.67 -9.50
N ILE A 62 -7.25 -10.24 -8.40
CA ILE A 62 -6.10 -10.92 -7.77
C ILE A 62 -6.51 -12.29 -7.24
N LYS A 63 -7.66 -12.37 -6.56
CA LYS A 63 -8.24 -13.62 -6.05
C LYS A 63 -8.49 -14.61 -7.18
N ALA A 64 -9.19 -14.21 -8.23
CA ALA A 64 -9.49 -15.07 -9.37
C ALA A 64 -8.20 -15.57 -10.06
N ALA A 65 -7.20 -14.70 -10.24
CA ALA A 65 -5.93 -15.08 -10.84
C ALA A 65 -5.15 -16.10 -9.99
N PHE A 66 -5.08 -15.89 -8.67
CA PHE A 66 -4.43 -16.82 -7.75
C PHE A 66 -5.13 -18.18 -7.72
N GLU A 67 -6.44 -18.22 -7.53
CA GLU A 67 -7.21 -19.46 -7.43
C GLU A 67 -7.24 -20.23 -8.75
N LYS A 68 -7.19 -19.52 -9.89
CA LYS A 68 -6.99 -20.14 -11.21
C LYS A 68 -5.60 -20.77 -11.34
N ARG A 69 -4.55 -20.13 -10.81
CA ARG A 69 -3.17 -20.64 -10.88
C ARG A 69 -2.93 -21.82 -9.92
N PHE A 70 -3.66 -21.88 -8.80
CA PHE A 70 -3.52 -22.89 -7.76
C PHE A 70 -4.87 -23.55 -7.41
N PRO A 71 -5.40 -24.43 -8.28
CA PRO A 71 -6.71 -25.04 -8.09
C PRO A 71 -6.85 -25.74 -6.73
N GLY A 72 -7.88 -25.41 -5.95
CA GLY A 72 -8.07 -26.01 -4.62
C GLY A 72 -7.31 -25.31 -3.49
N MET A 73 -6.62 -24.20 -3.78
CA MET A 73 -6.31 -23.17 -2.79
C MET A 73 -7.39 -22.08 -2.81
N LYS A 74 -7.76 -21.56 -1.64
CA LYS A 74 -8.59 -20.38 -1.46
C LYS A 74 -7.73 -19.19 -1.07
N LEU A 75 -7.84 -18.08 -1.81
CA LEU A 75 -7.33 -16.78 -1.36
C LEU A 75 -8.43 -16.10 -0.55
N ASN A 76 -8.34 -16.17 0.78
CA ASN A 76 -9.24 -15.46 1.68
C ASN A 76 -8.72 -14.05 1.93
N VAL A 77 -8.80 -13.21 0.89
CA VAL A 77 -8.43 -11.80 0.96
C VAL A 77 -9.58 -10.99 1.55
N ILE A 78 -9.26 -10.18 2.56
CA ILE A 78 -10.22 -9.36 3.30
C ILE A 78 -9.78 -7.91 3.17
N VAL A 79 -10.57 -7.13 2.44
CA VAL A 79 -10.26 -5.73 2.14
C VAL A 79 -10.83 -4.81 3.24
N ASP A 80 -9.99 -3.91 3.73
CA ASP A 80 -10.36 -2.76 4.57
C ASP A 80 -9.35 -1.64 4.33
N TYR A 81 -9.65 -0.42 4.78
CA TYR A 81 -8.66 0.64 4.75
C TYR A 81 -7.41 0.22 5.53
N SER A 82 -6.23 0.59 5.01
CA SER A 82 -4.96 0.19 5.65
C SER A 82 -4.85 0.68 7.09
N LYS A 83 -5.35 1.90 7.37
CA LYS A 83 -5.42 2.53 8.69
C LYS A 83 -6.35 1.85 9.71
N PHE A 84 -7.18 0.91 9.26
CA PHE A 84 -8.00 0.08 10.14
C PHE A 84 -7.41 -1.32 10.26
N HIS A 85 -6.86 -1.87 9.18
CA HIS A 85 -6.13 -3.13 9.22
C HIS A 85 -4.88 -3.07 10.11
N ASP A 86 -4.11 -1.99 10.08
CA ASP A 86 -2.93 -1.82 10.94
C ASP A 86 -3.31 -1.84 12.44
N ALA A 87 -4.29 -1.03 12.84
CA ALA A 87 -4.79 -0.94 14.20
C ALA A 87 -5.45 -2.24 14.65
N ARG A 88 -6.15 -2.92 13.73
CA ARG A 88 -6.73 -4.24 13.96
C ARG A 88 -5.63 -5.28 14.22
N ILE A 89 -4.58 -5.30 13.42
CA ILE A 89 -3.44 -6.21 13.61
C ILE A 89 -2.76 -5.92 14.95
N ASP A 90 -2.50 -4.66 15.26
CA ASP A 90 -1.91 -4.26 16.55
C ASP A 90 -2.77 -4.75 17.72
N ASN A 91 -4.10 -4.56 17.65
CA ASN A 91 -5.02 -5.05 18.66
C ASN A 91 -5.02 -6.58 18.77
N GLN A 92 -5.02 -7.29 17.64
CA GLN A 92 -4.98 -8.74 17.61
C GLN A 92 -3.65 -9.32 18.14
N LEU A 93 -2.52 -8.64 17.91
CA LEU A 93 -1.22 -9.02 18.45
C LEU A 93 -1.21 -8.91 19.98
N VAL A 94 -1.66 -7.79 20.53
CA VAL A 94 -1.66 -7.58 22.01
C VAL A 94 -2.67 -8.45 22.75
N THR A 95 -3.76 -8.86 22.08
CA THR A 95 -4.79 -9.73 22.66
C THR A 95 -4.59 -11.22 22.37
N GLY A 96 -3.57 -11.58 21.58
CA GLY A 96 -3.30 -12.98 21.23
C GLY A 96 -4.35 -13.61 20.31
N THR A 97 -5.02 -12.80 19.48
CA THR A 97 -6.12 -13.23 18.61
C THR A 97 -5.83 -12.98 17.13
N LEU A 98 -4.56 -13.06 16.71
CA LEU A 98 -4.16 -12.83 15.32
C LEU A 98 -4.92 -13.75 14.35
N VAL A 99 -5.51 -13.13 13.33
CA VAL A 99 -6.29 -13.80 12.28
C VAL A 99 -5.49 -14.03 10.99
N PRO A 100 -4.90 -13.01 10.33
CA PRO A 100 -4.34 -13.18 9.00
C PRO A 100 -3.00 -13.92 9.01
N ASP A 101 -2.73 -14.61 7.90
CA ASP A 101 -1.41 -15.16 7.59
C ASP A 101 -0.48 -14.09 6.98
N VAL A 102 -1.05 -13.20 6.16
CA VAL A 102 -0.34 -12.13 5.44
C VAL A 102 -1.04 -10.79 5.66
N VAL A 103 -0.23 -9.74 5.84
CA VAL A 103 -0.68 -8.34 5.84
C VAL A 103 -0.13 -7.62 4.62
N GLN A 104 -0.98 -6.90 3.87
CA GLN A 104 -0.63 -6.18 2.65
C GLN A 104 -1.23 -4.76 2.64
N LEU A 105 -0.46 -3.71 2.92
CA LEU A 105 -0.99 -2.36 3.22
C LEU A 105 -0.16 -1.23 2.59
N GLN A 106 -0.81 -0.06 2.45
CA GLN A 106 -0.17 1.20 2.04
C GLN A 106 0.41 1.98 3.25
N THR A 107 0.12 1.58 4.49
CA THR A 107 0.69 2.18 5.70
C THR A 107 2.13 1.69 5.93
N LEU A 108 3.04 2.14 5.04
CA LEU A 108 4.38 1.58 4.90
C LEU A 108 5.21 1.60 6.19
N GLN A 109 4.97 2.57 7.06
CA GLN A 109 5.69 2.74 8.33
C GLN A 109 5.47 1.59 9.32
N ASP A 110 4.39 0.82 9.19
CA ASP A 110 4.08 -0.27 10.13
C ASP A 110 5.04 -1.45 9.97
N TYR A 111 5.53 -1.69 8.76
CA TYR A 111 6.38 -2.85 8.47
C TYR A 111 7.74 -2.83 9.20
N PRO A 112 8.51 -1.73 9.22
CA PRO A 112 9.68 -1.60 10.09
C PRO A 112 9.35 -1.74 11.58
N ARG A 113 8.19 -1.23 12.02
CA ARG A 113 7.74 -1.33 13.42
C ARG A 113 7.42 -2.78 13.81
N TRP A 114 6.56 -3.46 13.05
CA TRP A 114 6.26 -4.89 13.26
C TRP A 114 7.49 -5.78 13.14
N LYS A 115 8.45 -5.43 12.28
CA LYS A 115 9.78 -6.09 12.26
C LYS A 115 10.50 -5.93 13.59
N GLN A 116 10.60 -4.70 14.11
CA GLN A 116 11.26 -4.41 15.39
C GLN A 116 10.57 -5.13 16.57
N GLU A 117 9.25 -5.24 16.53
CA GLU A 117 8.43 -5.97 17.51
C GLU A 117 8.54 -7.50 17.35
N GLY A 118 9.20 -7.99 16.29
CA GLY A 118 9.36 -9.42 16.02
C GLY A 118 8.07 -10.11 15.59
N ALA A 119 7.09 -9.36 15.08
CA ALA A 119 5.78 -9.84 14.67
C ALA A 119 5.75 -10.44 13.25
N LEU A 120 6.81 -10.23 12.45
CA LEU A 120 6.91 -10.68 11.07
C LEU A 120 7.83 -11.91 10.94
N LEU A 121 7.47 -12.81 10.03
CA LEU A 121 8.34 -13.89 9.59
C LEU A 121 9.29 -13.38 8.50
N ASN A 122 10.60 -13.47 8.76
CA ASN A 122 11.60 -13.19 7.72
C ASN A 122 11.52 -14.25 6.62
N TYR A 123 11.13 -13.82 5.43
CA TYR A 123 11.01 -14.66 4.24
C TYR A 123 11.36 -13.88 2.98
N LYS A 124 12.25 -14.44 2.17
CA LYS A 124 12.65 -13.87 0.88
C LYS A 124 12.06 -14.72 -0.24
N PRO A 125 10.97 -14.29 -0.91
CA PRO A 125 10.42 -14.98 -2.08
C PRO A 125 11.45 -15.24 -3.18
N ARG A 126 11.16 -16.20 -4.06
CA ARG A 126 12.01 -16.56 -5.18
C ARG A 126 12.16 -15.35 -6.12
N GLY A 127 13.39 -15.10 -6.57
CA GLY A 127 13.69 -13.91 -7.35
C GLY A 127 13.80 -12.64 -6.50
N TRP A 128 13.98 -12.77 -5.18
CA TRP A 128 14.25 -11.69 -4.23
C TRP A 128 15.21 -10.62 -4.78
N ASP A 129 16.30 -11.05 -5.41
CA ASP A 129 17.36 -10.16 -5.90
C ASP A 129 16.89 -9.27 -7.07
N GLN A 130 15.82 -9.66 -7.77
CA GLN A 130 15.21 -8.89 -8.85
C GLN A 130 14.22 -7.85 -8.34
N ILE A 131 13.79 -7.89 -7.08
CA ILE A 131 12.96 -6.83 -6.50
C ILE A 131 13.83 -5.59 -6.31
N TYR A 132 13.32 -4.42 -6.73
CA TYR A 132 14.05 -3.16 -6.63
C TYR A 132 14.50 -2.90 -5.18
N PRO A 133 15.77 -2.51 -4.92
CA PRO A 133 16.33 -2.54 -3.57
C PRO A 133 15.56 -1.75 -2.50
N THR A 134 14.95 -0.60 -2.83
CA THR A 134 14.20 0.20 -1.85
C THR A 134 12.80 -0.34 -1.57
N PHE A 135 12.33 -1.30 -2.39
CA PHE A 135 11.03 -1.94 -2.24
C PHE A 135 11.10 -3.18 -1.36
N LYS A 136 12.22 -3.49 -0.69
CA LYS A 136 12.34 -4.72 0.07
C LYS A 136 13.17 -4.56 1.35
N ASP A 137 12.84 -5.34 2.37
CA ASP A 137 13.60 -5.38 3.61
C ASP A 137 14.85 -6.25 3.50
N GLN A 138 16.02 -5.77 3.94
CA GLN A 138 17.28 -6.53 3.83
C GLN A 138 17.22 -7.95 4.44
N ASP A 139 16.45 -8.13 5.52
CA ASP A 139 16.32 -9.40 6.24
C ASP A 139 15.12 -10.24 5.73
N GLY A 140 14.34 -9.73 4.77
CA GLY A 140 13.14 -10.38 4.26
C GLY A 140 11.93 -10.25 5.19
N ALA A 141 11.91 -9.30 6.12
CA ALA A 141 10.74 -9.11 6.99
C ALA A 141 9.48 -8.68 6.22
N TRP A 142 9.67 -7.96 5.12
CA TRP A 142 8.60 -7.50 4.24
C TRP A 142 9.15 -7.25 2.83
N THR A 143 8.26 -7.20 1.84
CA THR A 143 8.58 -6.84 0.46
C THR A 143 7.46 -6.06 -0.18
N GLY A 144 7.81 -5.22 -1.14
CA GLY A 144 6.88 -4.69 -2.12
C GLY A 144 6.35 -5.83 -2.97
N VAL A 145 5.05 -5.81 -3.25
CA VAL A 145 4.38 -6.85 -4.06
C VAL A 145 3.85 -6.33 -5.38
N PHE A 146 3.59 -5.03 -5.48
CA PHE A 146 3.29 -4.32 -6.71
C PHE A 146 3.45 -2.82 -6.45
N VAL A 147 3.51 -2.02 -7.51
CA VAL A 147 3.61 -0.56 -7.39
C VAL A 147 2.29 0.08 -7.78
N ASP A 148 1.76 0.89 -6.87
CA ASP A 148 0.63 1.79 -7.08
C ASP A 148 1.11 3.21 -7.38
N ALA A 149 0.25 3.98 -8.05
CA ALA A 149 0.44 5.41 -8.20
C ALA A 149 -0.89 6.15 -8.26
N PHE A 150 -1.00 7.26 -7.53
CA PHE A 150 -2.13 8.17 -7.65
C PHE A 150 -1.77 9.37 -8.53
N SER A 151 -2.56 9.53 -9.59
CA SER A 151 -2.38 10.56 -10.62
C SER A 151 -3.72 10.80 -11.33
N ASN A 152 -3.67 11.59 -12.41
CA ASN A 152 -4.82 11.95 -13.21
C ASN A 152 -5.52 10.71 -13.79
N VAL A 153 -6.83 10.63 -13.56
CA VAL A 153 -7.74 9.73 -14.27
C VAL A 153 -8.85 10.58 -14.87
N VAL A 154 -9.05 10.45 -16.18
CA VAL A 154 -9.95 11.32 -16.96
C VAL A 154 -10.94 10.50 -17.77
N ASN A 155 -12.17 11.00 -17.90
CA ASN A 155 -13.16 10.40 -18.78
C ASN A 155 -12.87 10.83 -20.23
N THR A 156 -12.47 9.87 -21.05
CA THR A 156 -12.08 10.05 -22.46
C THR A 156 -13.25 10.41 -23.38
N LYS A 157 -14.50 10.25 -22.92
CA LYS A 157 -15.72 10.64 -23.65
C LYS A 157 -16.19 12.05 -23.28
N SER A 158 -15.80 12.56 -22.10
CA SER A 158 -16.21 13.88 -21.62
C SER A 158 -15.34 15.03 -22.16
N LEU A 159 -14.05 14.79 -22.40
CA LEU A 159 -13.09 15.79 -22.87
C LEU A 159 -12.23 15.24 -24.01
N PRO A 160 -11.91 16.05 -25.04
CA PRO A 160 -10.90 15.69 -26.02
C PRO A 160 -9.52 15.61 -25.35
N GLU A 161 -8.63 14.76 -25.87
CA GLU A 161 -7.31 14.48 -25.26
C GLU A 161 -6.47 15.73 -24.96
N LYS A 162 -6.52 16.73 -25.84
CA LYS A 162 -5.82 18.01 -25.68
C LYS A 162 -6.30 18.86 -24.48
N GLU A 163 -7.45 18.53 -23.91
CA GLU A 163 -8.08 19.23 -22.78
C GLU A 163 -8.06 18.40 -21.49
N TRP A 164 -7.46 17.20 -21.51
CA TRP A 164 -7.31 16.41 -20.30
C TRP A 164 -6.43 17.15 -19.28
N PRO A 165 -6.89 17.33 -18.04
CA PRO A 165 -6.06 17.90 -16.99
C PRO A 165 -4.91 16.93 -16.69
N ARG A 166 -3.68 17.46 -16.66
CA ARG A 166 -2.47 16.67 -16.38
C ARG A 166 -1.64 17.24 -15.27
N GLU A 167 -1.60 18.57 -15.15
CA GLU A 167 -0.91 19.28 -14.10
C GLU A 167 -1.91 19.74 -13.03
N ALA A 168 -1.45 19.99 -11.80
CA ALA A 168 -2.32 20.36 -10.69
C ALA A 168 -3.15 21.63 -11.03
N ASN A 169 -2.51 22.63 -11.64
CA ASN A 169 -3.18 23.88 -12.01
C ASN A 169 -4.22 23.72 -13.13
N ASP A 170 -4.20 22.65 -13.92
CA ASP A 170 -5.23 22.39 -14.94
C ASP A 170 -6.59 22.14 -14.29
N TYR A 171 -6.60 21.54 -13.09
CA TYR A 171 -7.82 21.30 -12.31
C TYR A 171 -8.45 22.60 -11.79
N LEU A 172 -7.76 23.74 -11.87
CA LEU A 172 -8.32 25.05 -11.53
C LEU A 172 -9.06 25.71 -12.70
N ASN A 173 -9.11 25.07 -13.87
CA ASN A 173 -9.85 25.56 -15.02
C ASN A 173 -11.36 25.66 -14.68
N PRO A 174 -11.99 26.83 -14.84
CA PRO A 174 -13.43 27.01 -14.57
C PRO A 174 -14.35 26.03 -15.31
N SER A 175 -13.92 25.45 -16.43
CA SER A 175 -14.69 24.44 -17.17
C SER A 175 -14.87 23.11 -16.42
N LEU A 176 -14.00 22.84 -15.43
CA LEU A 176 -14.01 21.65 -14.58
C LEU A 176 -14.76 21.85 -13.25
N LYS A 177 -15.20 23.08 -12.94
CA LYS A 177 -15.94 23.39 -11.72
C LYS A 177 -17.17 22.49 -11.57
N GLY A 178 -17.28 21.80 -10.43
CA GLY A 178 -18.36 20.85 -10.11
C GLY A 178 -18.28 19.50 -10.81
N LYS A 179 -17.24 19.26 -11.63
CA LYS A 179 -17.07 18.03 -12.43
C LYS A 179 -15.90 17.16 -11.99
N ILE A 180 -15.17 17.60 -10.96
CA ILE A 180 -14.04 16.87 -10.40
C ILE A 180 -14.56 16.02 -9.24
N VAL A 181 -14.10 14.77 -9.15
CA VAL A 181 -14.29 13.91 -7.98
C VAL A 181 -12.95 13.64 -7.32
N VAL A 182 -12.86 13.72 -6.00
CA VAL A 182 -11.63 13.49 -5.24
C VAL A 182 -11.95 12.74 -3.96
N THR A 183 -11.10 11.77 -3.61
CA THR A 183 -11.17 11.14 -2.29
C THR A 183 -10.83 12.15 -1.21
N TRP A 184 -11.56 12.14 -0.10
CA TRP A 184 -11.25 12.98 1.05
C TRP A 184 -9.76 12.90 1.43
N PRO A 185 -8.98 14.00 1.30
CA PRO A 185 -7.55 13.96 1.58
C PRO A 185 -7.25 13.76 3.07
N ASN A 186 -8.22 13.97 3.95
CA ASN A 186 -8.15 13.66 5.37
C ASN A 186 -8.69 12.26 5.72
N ASP A 187 -9.02 11.43 4.74
CA ASP A 187 -9.43 10.03 4.92
C ASP A 187 -8.36 9.03 4.42
N ASP A 188 -7.56 9.37 3.41
CA ASP A 188 -6.49 8.53 2.86
C ASP A 188 -5.14 9.27 2.81
N ASP A 189 -4.07 8.65 3.33
CA ASP A 189 -2.76 9.31 3.48
C ASP A 189 -1.94 9.36 2.18
N ALA A 190 -2.18 8.47 1.20
CA ALA A 190 -1.58 8.57 -0.12
C ALA A 190 -2.20 9.73 -0.91
N VAL A 191 -3.52 9.92 -0.81
CA VAL A 191 -4.21 11.11 -1.34
C VAL A 191 -3.74 12.38 -0.63
N LEU A 192 -3.60 12.34 0.70
CA LEU A 192 -3.02 13.44 1.47
C LEU A 192 -1.62 13.80 0.97
N PHE A 193 -0.79 12.79 0.68
CA PHE A 193 0.57 13.00 0.19
C PHE A 193 0.60 13.66 -1.20
N TRP A 194 -0.39 13.41 -2.07
CA TRP A 194 -0.53 14.14 -3.32
C TRP A 194 -0.66 15.65 -3.06
N PHE A 195 -1.58 16.03 -2.17
CA PHE A 195 -1.73 17.43 -1.77
C PHE A 195 -0.49 18.00 -1.09
N LYS A 196 0.22 17.20 -0.29
CA LYS A 196 1.48 17.63 0.33
C LYS A 196 2.50 18.06 -0.73
N GLN A 197 2.69 17.25 -1.77
CA GLN A 197 3.63 17.56 -2.85
C GLN A 197 3.21 18.81 -3.63
N VAL A 198 1.91 18.98 -3.88
CA VAL A 198 1.37 20.14 -4.60
C VAL A 198 1.47 21.41 -3.76
N VAL A 199 1.18 21.36 -2.46
CA VAL A 199 1.35 22.48 -1.52
C VAL A 199 2.81 22.88 -1.38
N ASP A 200 3.74 21.92 -1.32
CA ASP A 200 5.18 22.22 -1.28
C ASP A 200 5.65 22.98 -2.53
N ARG A 201 5.00 22.75 -3.68
CA ARG A 201 5.35 23.38 -4.97
C ARG A 201 4.62 24.71 -5.22
N TYR A 202 3.33 24.77 -4.93
CA TYR A 202 2.45 25.88 -5.31
C TYR A 202 1.89 26.66 -4.11
N GLY A 203 2.16 26.21 -2.89
CA GLY A 203 1.65 26.80 -1.67
C GLY A 203 0.17 26.51 -1.40
N TRP A 204 -0.30 26.95 -0.24
CA TRP A 204 -1.69 26.78 0.20
C TRP A 204 -2.72 27.52 -0.66
N GLU A 205 -2.30 28.50 -1.44
CA GLU A 205 -3.17 29.20 -2.41
C GLU A 205 -3.77 28.23 -3.44
N TYR A 206 -3.03 27.16 -3.80
CA TYR A 206 -3.57 26.10 -4.64
C TYR A 206 -4.80 25.45 -4.01
N VAL A 207 -4.71 25.07 -2.72
CA VAL A 207 -5.81 24.38 -2.02
C VAL A 207 -7.02 25.30 -1.90
N GLN A 208 -6.81 26.59 -1.62
CA GLN A 208 -7.88 27.61 -1.61
C GLN A 208 -8.64 27.63 -2.96
N LYS A 209 -7.91 27.78 -4.07
CA LYS A 209 -8.50 27.81 -5.41
C LYS A 209 -9.13 26.47 -5.81
N PHE A 210 -8.56 25.36 -5.37
CA PHE A 210 -9.08 24.04 -5.68
C PHE A 210 -10.43 23.79 -4.99
N VAL A 211 -10.58 24.19 -3.73
CA VAL A 211 -11.87 24.10 -3.02
C VAL A 211 -12.95 24.94 -3.73
N GLU A 212 -12.59 26.08 -4.32
CA GLU A 212 -13.51 26.90 -5.13
C GLU A 212 -14.00 26.23 -6.42
N GLN A 213 -13.32 25.17 -6.89
CA GLN A 213 -13.80 24.30 -7.97
C GLN A 213 -14.97 23.43 -7.55
N ASN A 214 -15.34 23.42 -6.27
CA ASN A 214 -16.42 22.62 -5.71
C ASN A 214 -16.33 21.13 -6.12
N PRO A 215 -15.21 20.45 -5.82
CA PRO A 215 -15.05 19.03 -6.13
C PRO A 215 -16.06 18.18 -5.35
N GLN A 216 -16.51 17.08 -5.96
CA GLN A 216 -17.25 16.03 -5.27
C GLN A 216 -16.29 15.25 -4.38
N LEU A 217 -16.59 15.16 -3.08
CA LEU A 217 -15.75 14.46 -2.11
C LEU A 217 -16.37 13.13 -1.73
N VAL A 218 -15.62 12.05 -1.90
CA VAL A 218 -16.05 10.67 -1.64
C VAL A 218 -15.03 9.94 -0.77
N ARG A 219 -15.46 8.90 -0.05
CA ARG A 219 -14.55 8.02 0.69
C ARG A 219 -14.12 6.86 -0.21
N GLY A 220 -12.92 6.36 0.05
CA GLY A 220 -12.28 5.34 -0.77
C GLY A 220 -11.75 5.87 -2.10
N THR A 221 -10.58 5.38 -2.51
CA THR A 221 -9.90 5.78 -3.75
C THR A 221 -10.42 5.07 -5.00
N GLN A 222 -11.08 3.93 -4.86
CA GLN A 222 -11.82 3.27 -5.95
C GLN A 222 -13.01 4.13 -6.43
N ALA A 223 -13.72 4.82 -5.54
CA ALA A 223 -14.94 5.55 -5.89
C ALA A 223 -14.71 6.67 -6.94
N PRO A 224 -13.65 7.50 -6.87
CA PRO A 224 -13.30 8.41 -7.96
C PRO A 224 -13.05 7.73 -9.31
N ALA A 225 -12.40 6.56 -9.33
CA ALA A 225 -12.17 5.84 -10.58
C ALA A 225 -13.50 5.39 -11.21
N ASP A 226 -14.40 4.83 -10.41
CA ASP A 226 -15.73 4.39 -10.86
C ASP A 226 -16.61 5.57 -11.32
N ASP A 227 -16.57 6.69 -10.60
CA ASP A 227 -17.30 7.92 -10.96
C ASP A 227 -16.78 8.52 -12.27
N VAL A 228 -15.47 8.43 -12.53
CA VAL A 228 -14.89 8.87 -13.81
C VAL A 228 -15.20 7.89 -14.93
N GLU A 229 -15.08 6.58 -14.72
CA GLU A 229 -15.41 5.54 -15.72
C GLU A 229 -16.88 5.63 -16.15
N SER A 230 -17.80 5.81 -15.19
CA SER A 230 -19.23 5.95 -15.46
C SER A 230 -19.63 7.29 -16.09
N GLY A 231 -18.74 8.29 -16.07
CA GLY A 231 -19.01 9.65 -16.56
C GLY A 231 -19.80 10.53 -15.59
N LYS A 232 -20.01 10.09 -14.34
CA LYS A 232 -20.56 10.93 -13.26
C LYS A 232 -19.63 12.08 -12.89
N ALA A 233 -18.32 11.86 -13.03
CA ALA A 233 -17.28 12.88 -12.95
C ALA A 233 -16.43 12.88 -14.22
N VAL A 234 -15.78 14.02 -14.50
CA VAL A 234 -14.95 14.20 -15.69
C VAL A 234 -13.50 13.82 -15.43
N ALA A 235 -13.00 14.12 -14.23
CA ALA A 235 -11.61 13.86 -13.87
C ALA A 235 -11.41 13.74 -12.36
N THR A 236 -10.33 13.08 -12.00
CA THR A 236 -9.75 13.02 -10.66
C THR A 236 -8.22 12.98 -10.76
N PHE A 237 -7.52 13.21 -9.66
CA PHE A 237 -6.07 12.98 -9.52
C PHE A 237 -5.73 12.09 -8.31
N SER A 238 -6.75 11.57 -7.62
CA SER A 238 -6.62 10.95 -6.30
C SER A 238 -6.80 9.42 -6.33
N THR A 239 -6.49 8.78 -7.45
CA THR A 239 -6.69 7.34 -7.64
C THR A 239 -5.69 6.77 -8.65
N ASP A 240 -5.63 5.45 -8.72
CA ASP A 240 -4.84 4.69 -9.67
C ASP A 240 -5.62 4.40 -10.96
N GLY A 241 -5.02 3.64 -11.86
CA GLY A 241 -5.69 3.11 -13.03
C GLY A 241 -4.75 2.28 -13.91
N SER A 242 -5.33 1.46 -14.78
CA SER A 242 -4.53 0.60 -15.67
C SER A 242 -3.64 1.43 -16.60
N LEU A 243 -2.35 1.09 -16.65
CA LEU A 243 -1.39 1.70 -17.59
C LEU A 243 -1.73 1.34 -19.04
N VAL A 244 -2.33 0.17 -19.23
CA VAL A 244 -2.85 -0.33 -20.50
C VAL A 244 -4.34 -0.62 -20.31
N PRO A 245 -5.20 0.40 -20.41
CA PRO A 245 -6.63 0.21 -20.24
C PRO A 245 -7.21 -0.64 -21.38
N ASP A 246 -8.33 -1.32 -21.09
CA ASP A 246 -9.13 -2.00 -22.11
C ASP A 246 -9.64 -0.98 -23.15
N GLU A 247 -9.78 -1.39 -24.40
CA GLU A 247 -10.25 -0.51 -25.48
C GLU A 247 -11.67 0.05 -25.24
N LYS A 248 -12.47 -0.64 -24.42
CA LYS A 248 -13.82 -0.22 -24.03
C LYS A 248 -13.85 0.68 -22.80
N ALA A 249 -12.72 0.84 -22.10
CA ALA A 249 -12.65 1.72 -20.94
C ALA A 249 -12.98 3.16 -21.34
N HIS A 250 -13.78 3.83 -20.53
CA HIS A 250 -14.08 5.24 -20.69
C HIS A 250 -13.11 6.13 -19.93
N SER A 251 -12.44 5.60 -18.91
CA SER A 251 -11.40 6.29 -18.15
C SER A 251 -10.00 6.03 -18.70
N ARG A 252 -9.10 6.98 -18.45
CA ARG A 252 -7.68 6.85 -18.79
C ARG A 252 -6.82 7.38 -17.65
N PHE A 253 -5.90 6.55 -17.16
CA PHE A 253 -4.81 6.99 -16.30
C PHE A 253 -3.77 7.77 -17.13
N VAL A 254 -3.39 8.95 -16.64
CA VAL A 254 -2.47 9.87 -17.31
C VAL A 254 -1.50 10.47 -16.29
N LEU A 255 -0.21 10.43 -16.62
CA LEU A 255 0.80 11.09 -15.81
C LEU A 255 0.92 12.60 -16.12
N PRO A 256 1.23 13.44 -15.12
CA PRO A 256 1.68 14.81 -15.36
C PRO A 256 2.94 14.82 -16.24
N GLN A 257 3.16 15.91 -16.96
CA GLN A 257 4.41 16.11 -17.69
C GLN A 257 5.51 16.61 -16.75
N HIS A 258 5.16 17.43 -15.76
CA HIS A 258 6.14 18.05 -14.86
C HIS A 258 5.72 18.15 -13.40
N ASP A 259 4.44 18.15 -13.07
CA ASP A 259 3.96 18.12 -11.69
C ASP A 259 4.20 16.78 -11.01
N PRO A 260 4.27 16.79 -9.66
CA PRO A 260 4.46 15.56 -8.91
C PRO A 260 3.22 14.66 -8.99
N PHE A 261 3.43 13.35 -8.92
CA PHE A 261 2.39 12.36 -8.65
C PHE A 261 2.85 11.40 -7.55
N VAL A 262 1.91 10.73 -6.88
CA VAL A 262 2.23 9.80 -5.78
C VAL A 262 2.50 8.43 -6.35
N SER A 263 3.51 7.74 -5.82
CA SER A 263 3.71 6.32 -6.10
C SER A 263 4.32 5.62 -4.89
N TRP A 264 4.07 4.32 -4.77
CA TRP A 264 4.69 3.48 -3.74
C TRP A 264 4.65 2.01 -4.14
N ALA A 265 5.53 1.20 -3.54
CA ALA A 265 5.37 -0.24 -3.59
C ALA A 265 4.48 -0.67 -2.41
N GLN A 266 3.30 -1.23 -2.70
CA GLN A 266 2.44 -1.81 -1.68
C GLN A 266 3.23 -2.89 -0.95
N ARG A 267 3.36 -2.78 0.38
CA ARG A 267 4.15 -3.73 1.17
C ARG A 267 3.28 -4.92 1.52
N ALA A 268 3.91 -6.10 1.59
CA ALA A 268 3.34 -7.29 2.17
C ALA A 268 4.35 -7.98 3.10
N ALA A 269 3.84 -8.67 4.12
CA ALA A 269 4.63 -9.47 5.04
C ALA A 269 3.84 -10.68 5.54
N ILE A 270 4.56 -11.75 5.86
CA ILE A 270 3.99 -12.92 6.52
C ILE A 270 4.03 -12.67 8.02
N MET A 271 2.92 -12.87 8.71
CA MET A 271 2.88 -12.76 10.16
C MET A 271 3.64 -13.94 10.79
N LYS A 272 4.42 -13.70 11.84
CA LYS A 272 5.15 -14.77 12.56
C LYS A 272 4.20 -15.81 13.17
N GLY A 273 2.98 -15.38 13.53
CA GLY A 273 1.90 -16.25 14.03
C GLY A 273 0.98 -16.80 12.95
N ALA A 274 1.35 -16.74 11.65
CA ALA A 274 0.55 -17.29 10.56
C ALA A 274 0.22 -18.77 10.81
N LYS A 275 -1.02 -19.16 10.56
CA LYS A 275 -1.50 -20.55 10.70
C LYS A 275 -1.19 -21.37 9.45
N HIS A 276 -1.04 -20.69 8.30
CA HIS A 276 -0.72 -21.29 7.01
C HIS A 276 0.57 -20.69 6.42
N PRO A 277 1.76 -20.86 7.07
CA PRO A 277 3.00 -20.25 6.60
C PRO A 277 3.49 -20.72 5.22
N ASP A 278 3.25 -21.96 4.79
CA ASP A 278 3.59 -22.40 3.43
C ASP A 278 2.63 -21.83 2.37
N ALA A 279 1.33 -21.68 2.68
CA ALA A 279 0.37 -20.97 1.84
C ALA A 279 0.66 -19.45 1.75
N ALA A 280 1.09 -18.83 2.85
CA ALA A 280 1.56 -17.45 2.86
C ALA A 280 2.82 -17.25 1.99
N LYS A 281 3.79 -18.17 2.07
CA LYS A 281 4.97 -18.16 1.18
C LYS A 281 4.58 -18.33 -0.28
N LEU A 282 3.65 -19.23 -0.59
CA LEU A 282 3.11 -19.39 -1.94
C LEU A 282 2.53 -18.07 -2.45
N TYR A 283 1.71 -17.40 -1.65
CA TYR A 283 1.10 -16.12 -2.01
C TYR A 283 2.14 -15.03 -2.32
N LEU A 284 3.13 -14.81 -1.44
CA LEU A 284 4.18 -13.81 -1.70
C LEU A 284 5.05 -14.17 -2.91
N ASN A 285 5.37 -15.46 -3.13
CA ASN A 285 6.10 -15.87 -4.33
C ASN A 285 5.28 -15.63 -5.58
N TRP A 286 3.98 -15.93 -5.55
CA TRP A 286 3.11 -15.72 -6.69
C TRP A 286 2.99 -14.24 -7.02
N LEU A 287 2.78 -13.37 -6.02
CA LEU A 287 2.72 -11.92 -6.25
C LEU A 287 4.01 -11.38 -6.85
N THR A 288 5.16 -11.88 -6.41
CA THR A 288 6.48 -11.42 -6.88
C THR A 288 7.04 -12.25 -8.05
N ASP A 289 6.27 -13.20 -8.57
CA ASP A 289 6.64 -13.99 -9.74
C ASP A 289 6.67 -13.09 -10.98
N LYS A 290 7.63 -13.34 -11.87
CA LYS A 290 7.82 -12.50 -13.06
C LYS A 290 6.60 -12.51 -13.98
N GLU A 291 5.94 -13.66 -14.14
CA GLU A 291 4.76 -13.79 -14.99
C GLU A 291 3.56 -13.07 -14.38
N THR A 292 3.34 -13.22 -13.06
CA THR A 292 2.29 -12.48 -12.34
C THR A 292 2.51 -10.97 -12.43
N GLN A 293 3.73 -10.52 -12.19
CA GLN A 293 4.10 -9.10 -12.25
C GLN A 293 3.91 -8.49 -13.65
N GLN A 294 4.00 -9.31 -14.70
CA GLN A 294 3.86 -8.84 -16.08
C GLN A 294 2.41 -8.89 -16.57
N ASN A 295 1.59 -9.83 -16.07
CA ASN A 295 0.30 -10.17 -16.67
C ASN A 295 -0.91 -10.01 -15.75
N THR A 296 -0.72 -9.85 -14.44
CA THR A 296 -1.83 -9.78 -13.46
C THR A 296 -1.98 -8.39 -12.86
N TRP A 297 -0.86 -7.76 -12.46
CA TRP A 297 -0.91 -6.40 -11.95
C TRP A 297 -1.00 -5.38 -13.09
N TYR A 298 -1.85 -4.36 -12.94
CA TYR A 298 -2.19 -3.43 -14.01
C TYR A 298 -1.39 -2.11 -13.99
N MET A 299 -0.54 -1.90 -12.98
CA MET A 299 0.39 -0.77 -12.93
C MET A 299 1.86 -1.18 -13.10
N TRP A 300 2.76 -0.68 -12.24
CA TRP A 300 4.19 -0.98 -12.35
C TRP A 300 4.56 -2.22 -11.54
N SER A 301 5.55 -2.96 -12.06
CA SER A 301 6.18 -4.05 -11.32
C SER A 301 7.15 -3.52 -10.28
N VAL A 302 7.30 -4.27 -9.18
CA VAL A 302 8.39 -4.07 -8.20
C VAL A 302 9.73 -4.65 -8.67
N ARG A 303 9.75 -5.40 -9.78
CA ARG A 303 10.92 -6.13 -10.27
C ARG A 303 11.71 -5.34 -11.32
N THR A 304 13.03 -5.39 -11.25
CA THR A 304 13.95 -4.76 -12.19
C THR A 304 14.05 -5.49 -13.53
N ASP A 305 13.63 -6.76 -13.59
CA ASP A 305 13.65 -7.60 -14.79
C ASP A 305 12.28 -7.73 -15.48
N VAL A 306 11.33 -6.87 -15.13
CA VAL A 306 10.03 -6.72 -15.80
C VAL A 306 10.00 -5.39 -16.55
N THR A 307 9.85 -5.45 -17.87
CA THR A 307 9.75 -4.27 -18.72
C THR A 307 8.39 -3.61 -18.53
N PRO A 308 8.31 -2.31 -18.21
CA PRO A 308 7.04 -1.60 -18.16
C PRO A 308 6.31 -1.57 -19.51
N PRO A 309 4.99 -1.35 -19.52
CA PRO A 309 4.25 -1.19 -20.76
C PRO A 309 4.79 -0.06 -21.65
N LYS A 310 4.62 -0.17 -22.96
CA LYS A 310 5.07 0.82 -23.94
C LYS A 310 4.59 2.23 -23.56
N GLY A 311 5.50 3.19 -23.56
CA GLY A 311 5.22 4.58 -23.19
C GLY A 311 5.49 4.90 -21.72
N TYR A 312 5.73 3.89 -20.88
CA TYR A 312 6.13 4.06 -19.49
C TYR A 312 7.58 3.62 -19.26
N LYS A 313 8.20 4.22 -18.25
CA LYS A 313 9.48 3.82 -17.67
C LYS A 313 9.23 3.04 -16.37
N PRO A 314 10.24 2.36 -15.80
CA PRO A 314 10.15 1.86 -14.44
C PRO A 314 9.84 3.01 -13.48
N ILE A 315 9.08 2.76 -12.42
CA ILE A 315 8.57 3.83 -11.55
C ILE A 315 9.70 4.68 -10.94
N TRP A 316 10.84 4.05 -10.65
CA TRP A 316 12.03 4.69 -10.08
C TRP A 316 12.83 5.57 -11.07
N GLU A 317 12.45 5.62 -12.35
CA GLU A 317 13.10 6.48 -13.36
C GLU A 317 12.36 7.81 -13.61
N TYR A 318 11.17 7.98 -13.04
CA TYR A 318 10.43 9.24 -13.13
C TYR A 318 10.98 10.26 -12.12
N LYS A 319 11.25 11.49 -12.57
CA LYS A 319 11.80 12.56 -11.72
C LYS A 319 10.73 13.27 -10.90
N ASN A 320 9.47 13.13 -11.28
CA ASN A 320 8.31 13.77 -10.68
C ASN A 320 7.47 12.81 -9.81
N THR A 321 8.08 11.70 -9.37
CA THR A 321 7.57 10.91 -8.25
C THR A 321 8.75 10.30 -7.49
N ASN A 322 8.54 9.95 -6.23
CA ASN A 322 9.56 9.29 -5.43
C ASN A 322 8.89 8.38 -4.38
N PRO A 323 8.86 7.05 -4.60
CA PRO A 323 8.32 6.09 -3.64
C PRO A 323 8.89 6.22 -2.22
N ASP A 324 10.18 6.52 -2.09
CA ASP A 324 10.82 6.68 -0.78
C ASP A 324 10.34 7.94 -0.07
N ALA A 325 9.87 8.95 -0.80
CA ALA A 325 9.33 10.17 -0.22
C ALA A 325 7.99 9.92 0.46
N PHE A 326 7.13 9.08 -0.12
CA PHE A 326 5.90 8.64 0.54
C PHE A 326 6.20 7.82 1.79
N ALA A 327 7.14 6.87 1.72
CA ALA A 327 7.55 6.10 2.89
C ALA A 327 8.08 6.99 4.03
N LYS A 328 8.88 8.02 3.71
CA LYS A 328 9.38 9.00 4.69
C LYS A 328 8.27 9.88 5.26
N PHE A 329 7.33 10.33 4.42
CA PHE A 329 6.14 11.06 4.87
C PHE A 329 5.36 10.23 5.88
N MET A 330 5.10 8.96 5.56
CA MET A 330 4.35 8.05 6.42
C MET A 330 5.05 7.71 7.74
N GLN A 331 6.37 7.82 7.83
CA GLN A 331 7.14 7.61 9.07
C GLN A 331 6.96 8.74 10.09
N ASP A 332 6.81 9.99 9.66
CA ASP A 332 6.59 11.13 10.57
C ASP A 332 5.09 11.36 10.81
N ARG A 333 4.49 10.51 11.66
CA ARG A 333 3.05 10.57 11.94
C ARG A 333 2.59 11.93 12.47
N ALA A 334 3.43 12.64 13.21
CA ALA A 334 3.11 13.96 13.73
C ALA A 334 3.04 15.01 12.62
N ALA A 335 3.95 14.96 11.63
CA ALA A 335 3.88 15.83 10.45
C ALA A 335 2.67 15.49 9.58
N VAL A 336 2.39 14.21 9.35
CA VAL A 336 1.19 13.76 8.62
C VAL A 336 -0.07 14.27 9.30
N GLU A 337 -0.19 14.11 10.61
CA GLU A 337 -1.33 14.58 11.38
C GLU A 337 -1.53 16.10 11.27
N ARG A 338 -0.48 16.90 11.50
CA ARG A 338 -0.58 18.37 11.36
C ARG A 338 -1.02 18.78 9.96
N PHE A 339 -0.51 18.13 8.92
CA PHE A 339 -0.89 18.44 7.54
C PHE A 339 -2.34 18.02 7.25
N ARG A 340 -2.75 16.82 7.72
CA ARG A 340 -4.13 16.32 7.62
C ARG A 340 -5.13 17.25 8.30
N SER A 341 -4.83 17.72 9.50
CA SER A 341 -5.69 18.66 10.24
C SER A 341 -5.83 19.99 9.51
N GLN A 342 -4.75 20.51 8.91
CA GLN A 342 -4.84 21.72 8.07
C GLN A 342 -5.72 21.49 6.84
N MET A 343 -5.56 20.36 6.14
CA MET A 343 -6.43 20.00 5.01
C MET A 343 -7.91 19.89 5.44
N ALA A 344 -8.19 19.35 6.64
CA ALA A 344 -9.55 19.28 7.16
C ALA A 344 -10.18 20.68 7.38
N LEU A 345 -9.39 21.74 7.62
CA LEU A 345 -9.91 23.11 7.69
C LEU A 345 -10.39 23.64 6.33
N TYR A 346 -9.84 23.12 5.24
CA TYR A 346 -10.22 23.50 3.87
C TYR A 346 -11.40 22.67 3.35
N PHE A 347 -11.37 21.35 3.56
CA PHE A 347 -12.37 20.43 3.00
C PHE A 347 -13.53 20.14 3.95
N GLY A 348 -13.34 20.35 5.25
CA GLY A 348 -14.25 19.91 6.31
C GLY A 348 -13.94 18.49 6.80
N GLU A 349 -14.74 18.03 7.75
CA GLU A 349 -14.68 16.65 8.26
C GLU A 349 -15.16 15.64 7.20
N VAL A 350 -14.55 14.46 7.21
CA VAL A 350 -14.91 13.35 6.32
C VAL A 350 -16.36 12.96 6.57
N LYS A 351 -17.13 12.80 5.49
CA LYS A 351 -18.55 12.39 5.54
C LYS A 351 -18.76 11.08 4.79
N GLY A 352 -19.77 10.33 5.21
CA GLY A 352 -20.17 9.06 4.63
C GLY A 352 -19.57 7.84 5.35
N GLU A 353 -20.24 6.71 5.19
CA GLU A 353 -19.78 5.42 5.73
C GLU A 353 -18.46 4.98 5.08
N PRO A 354 -17.61 4.23 5.81
CA PRO A 354 -16.41 3.66 5.23
C PRO A 354 -16.80 2.72 4.07
N SER A 355 -16.18 2.91 2.91
CA SER A 355 -16.52 2.14 1.70
C SER A 355 -16.24 0.62 1.81
N PRO A 356 -15.29 0.12 2.64
CA PRO A 356 -15.16 -1.31 2.88
C PRO A 356 -16.26 -1.89 3.76
N GLY A 357 -17.12 -1.05 4.35
CA GLY A 357 -18.03 -1.41 5.44
C GLY A 357 -17.34 -1.42 6.81
N TRP A 358 -17.98 -2.04 7.80
CA TRP A 358 -17.45 -2.17 9.16
C TRP A 358 -17.12 -3.61 9.50
N LEU A 359 -15.83 -3.97 9.44
CA LEU A 359 -15.36 -5.34 9.62
C LEU A 359 -15.18 -5.75 11.09
N GLY A 360 -15.23 -4.79 12.03
CA GLY A 360 -14.97 -5.04 13.45
C GLY A 360 -13.52 -5.48 13.73
N LEU A 361 -13.32 -6.23 14.81
CA LEU A 361 -12.00 -6.57 15.36
C LEU A 361 -11.39 -7.85 14.77
N HIS A 362 -12.22 -8.83 14.37
CA HIS A 362 -11.74 -10.16 13.98
C HIS A 362 -12.44 -10.69 12.70
N PRO A 363 -12.45 -9.93 11.59
CA PRO A 363 -13.00 -10.42 10.34
C PRO A 363 -12.21 -11.65 9.88
N ARG A 364 -12.93 -12.72 9.56
CA ARG A 364 -12.37 -13.99 9.04
C ARG A 364 -12.77 -14.26 7.60
N GLU A 365 -13.67 -13.46 7.07
CA GLU A 365 -14.17 -13.52 5.70
C GLU A 365 -14.42 -12.08 5.23
N ALA A 366 -14.39 -11.87 3.91
CA ALA A 366 -14.79 -10.59 3.33
C ALA A 366 -16.28 -10.33 3.59
N LEU A 367 -16.67 -9.05 3.68
CA LEU A 367 -18.09 -8.70 3.63
C LEU A 367 -18.68 -9.07 2.27
N ALA A 368 -19.96 -9.39 2.24
CA ALA A 368 -20.69 -9.66 1.01
C ALA A 368 -20.65 -8.44 0.08
N HIS A 369 -20.42 -8.66 -1.21
CA HIS A 369 -20.33 -7.64 -2.25
C HIS A 369 -20.82 -8.17 -3.59
#